data_AF-B3P2Y9-F1
#
_entry.id   AF-B3P2Y9-F1
#
_cell.length_a   1.000
_cell.length_b   1.000
_cell.length_c   1.000
_cell.angle_alpha   90.00
_cell.angle_beta   90.00
_cell.angle_gamma   90.00
#
_symmetry.space_group_name_H-M   'P 1'
#
loop_
_entity.id
_entity.type
_entity.pdbx_description
1 polymer ?
#
loop_
_entity_poly.entity_id
_entity_poly.type
_entity_poly.pdbx_seq_one_letter_code
_entity_poly.pdbx_strand_id
1 'polypeptide(L)'
;MVGQNSDKMRALALKLFEINAFKFGDFKMKVGINSPVYFDLRVIVSYPDVMQTVSDLLVEHIKDQQLTAKHVCGVPYTALPLATIVSVQQGTPMLVRRKEAKAYGTKKLVDGIFNAGDTCLIVEDVVTSGSSILDTVRDLQNEGIVVTDAVVVVDREQGGVANIAKHGVRMHSLFTLSFLLNTLHEAGRIEKSTVEAVAKYIAAVQINSDGTFVGGDKADVVAANDLQRTKLTYESRANLAKSPVAKRLFNLIVSKQTNLCLAADLTRADEILDVADKCGPYICLLKTHVDIVEDFSEKFIAALRALAQRHNFLLMEDRKFADIGNTVSLQYGKGIYKISSWADLVTAHTLPGRSILQGLKAGLGEGGAGKERGVFLLAEMSASGNLIDAKYKENSNKIATEGADVDFVAGVVCQSSDAFAFPGLLQLTPGVKIDEGVDQLGQQYQSPEHVVKERGADIGVVGRGILKAASPEQAAQTYRDRLWAAYQDRVAK
;
A
#
# COMPACT_ATOMS: atom_id res chain seq x y z
N MET A 1 30.53 -4.89 19.07
CA MET A 1 29.14 -5.36 19.12
C MET A 1 28.15 -4.26 18.75
N VAL A 2 28.26 -3.04 19.29
CA VAL A 2 27.33 -1.91 19.00
C VAL A 2 27.17 -1.59 17.49
N GLY A 3 28.25 -1.63 16.69
CA GLY A 3 28.17 -1.39 15.24
C GLY A 3 27.46 -2.48 14.44
N GLN A 4 27.69 -3.76 14.75
CA GLN A 4 27.04 -4.88 14.07
C GLN A 4 25.53 -4.95 14.34
N ASN A 5 25.10 -4.57 15.54
CA ASN A 5 23.67 -4.58 15.88
C ASN A 5 22.91 -3.45 15.15
N SER A 6 23.55 -2.28 15.00
CA SER A 6 23.00 -1.16 14.22
C SER A 6 22.77 -1.53 12.75
N ASP A 7 23.72 -2.23 12.11
CA ASP A 7 23.58 -2.66 10.72
C ASP A 7 22.46 -3.70 10.53
N LYS A 8 22.35 -4.68 11.43
CA LYS A 8 21.24 -5.66 11.43
C LYS A 8 19.88 -4.97 11.58
N MET A 9 19.78 -4.02 12.51
CA MET A 9 18.55 -3.24 12.73
C MET A 9 18.17 -2.42 11.49
N ARG A 10 19.15 -1.79 10.84
CA ARG A 10 18.93 -1.05 9.58
C ARG A 10 18.45 -1.97 8.46
N ALA A 11 19.09 -3.12 8.27
CA ALA A 11 18.67 -4.11 7.27
C ALA A 11 17.25 -4.62 7.53
N LEU A 12 16.91 -4.91 8.79
CA LEU A 12 15.56 -5.32 9.18
C LEU A 12 14.53 -4.21 8.93
N ALA A 13 14.85 -2.94 9.22
CA ALA A 13 13.96 -1.82 8.93
C ALA A 13 13.62 -1.71 7.44
N LEU A 14 14.62 -1.88 6.56
CA LEU A 14 14.41 -1.93 5.10
C LEU A 14 13.52 -3.12 4.72
N LYS A 15 13.79 -4.30 5.31
CA LYS A 15 13.01 -5.50 5.03
C LYS A 15 11.55 -5.39 5.46
N LEU A 16 11.28 -4.80 6.63
CA LEU A 16 9.93 -4.52 7.13
C LEU A 16 9.16 -3.59 6.17
N PHE A 17 9.82 -2.59 5.60
CA PHE A 17 9.23 -1.73 4.58
C PHE A 17 8.95 -2.50 3.27
N GLU A 18 9.90 -3.30 2.81
CA GLU A 18 9.77 -4.12 1.60
C GLU A 18 8.54 -5.04 1.67
N ILE A 19 8.37 -5.77 2.77
CA ILE A 19 7.27 -6.73 2.96
C ILE A 19 5.93 -6.08 3.34
N ASN A 20 5.82 -4.75 3.34
CA ASN A 20 4.65 -3.98 3.78
C ASN A 20 4.30 -4.14 5.26
N ALA A 21 5.26 -4.47 6.12
CA ALA A 21 5.06 -4.42 7.56
C ALA A 21 5.05 -2.95 8.06
N PHE A 22 5.74 -2.04 7.37
CA PHE A 22 5.68 -0.59 7.56
C PHE A 22 5.15 0.08 6.28
N LYS A 23 4.01 0.77 6.36
CA LYS A 23 3.27 1.34 5.22
C LYS A 23 3.08 2.86 5.40
N PHE A 24 3.13 3.62 4.30
CA PHE A 24 2.76 5.04 4.23
C PHE A 24 1.40 5.23 3.54
N GLY A 25 0.65 6.25 3.92
CA GLY A 25 -0.66 6.54 3.32
C GLY A 25 -1.66 7.12 4.31
N ASP A 26 -2.94 6.99 4.01
CA ASP A 26 -4.02 7.51 4.85
C ASP A 26 -4.79 6.39 5.55
N PHE A 27 -4.37 6.01 6.76
CA PHE A 27 -4.90 4.84 7.46
C PHE A 27 -5.78 5.21 8.65
N LYS A 28 -7.04 4.76 8.63
CA LYS A 28 -7.97 4.95 9.76
C LYS A 28 -7.54 4.14 10.98
N MET A 29 -7.25 4.83 12.07
CA MET A 29 -6.87 4.23 13.36
C MET A 29 -8.11 3.89 14.20
N LYS A 30 -7.93 3.02 15.21
CA LYS A 30 -8.97 2.65 16.19
C LYS A 30 -9.51 3.86 16.97
N VAL A 31 -8.65 4.83 17.25
CA VAL A 31 -8.99 6.12 17.89
C VAL A 31 -9.78 7.07 16.96
N GLY A 32 -10.07 6.63 15.73
CA GLY A 32 -10.99 7.30 14.81
C GLY A 32 -10.39 8.49 14.05
N ILE A 33 -9.08 8.68 14.11
CA ILE A 33 -8.32 9.60 13.24
C ILE A 33 -7.56 8.80 12.19
N ASN A 34 -7.12 9.47 11.13
CA ASN A 34 -6.23 8.83 10.17
C ASN A 34 -4.75 9.05 10.55
N SER A 35 -3.88 8.17 10.07
CA SER A 35 -2.44 8.22 10.28
C SER A 35 -1.68 8.15 8.95
N PRO A 36 -0.59 8.94 8.79
CA PRO A 36 0.32 8.87 7.64
C PRO A 36 1.04 7.52 7.54
N VAL A 37 1.07 6.76 8.64
CA VAL A 37 1.83 5.52 8.76
C VAL A 37 1.05 4.41 9.44
N TYR A 38 1.22 3.19 8.94
CA TYR A 38 0.62 2.00 9.51
C TYR A 38 1.66 0.89 9.65
N PHE A 39 1.60 0.20 10.79
CA PHE A 39 2.42 -0.96 11.07
C PHE A 39 1.53 -2.20 11.11
N ASP A 40 1.86 -3.20 10.29
CA ASP A 40 1.18 -4.49 10.26
C ASP A 40 2.17 -5.63 10.45
N LEU A 41 2.67 -5.77 11.69
CA LEU A 41 3.64 -6.81 12.01
C LEU A 41 3.04 -8.23 11.98
N ARG A 42 1.72 -8.39 11.80
CA ARG A 42 1.11 -9.71 11.52
C ARG A 42 1.66 -10.33 10.24
N VAL A 43 2.10 -9.54 9.28
CA VAL A 43 2.62 -10.04 8.01
C VAL A 43 3.92 -10.86 8.20
N ILE A 44 4.70 -10.58 9.25
CA ILE A 44 6.01 -11.22 9.46
C ILE A 44 5.90 -12.72 9.73
N VAL A 45 4.73 -13.23 10.14
CA VAL A 45 4.49 -14.67 10.31
C VAL A 45 4.57 -15.45 9.01
N SER A 46 4.46 -14.77 7.87
CA SER A 46 4.65 -15.35 6.54
C SER A 46 6.11 -15.29 6.07
N TYR A 47 7.02 -14.74 6.88
CA TYR A 47 8.44 -14.56 6.57
C TYR A 47 9.30 -15.08 7.74
N PRO A 48 9.55 -16.41 7.82
CA PRO A 48 10.27 -17.01 8.94
C PRO A 48 11.65 -16.41 9.20
N ASP A 49 12.36 -15.97 8.15
CA ASP A 49 13.64 -15.27 8.24
C ASP A 49 13.52 -13.92 8.95
N VAL A 50 12.47 -13.15 8.64
CA VAL A 50 12.17 -11.87 9.29
C VAL A 50 11.76 -12.09 10.74
N MET A 51 10.90 -13.08 11.00
CA MET A 51 10.47 -13.42 12.35
C MET A 51 11.66 -13.83 13.22
N GLN A 52 12.55 -14.69 12.72
CA GLN A 52 13.77 -15.11 13.40
C GLN A 52 14.66 -13.89 13.71
N THR A 53 14.89 -13.01 12.73
CA THR A 53 15.71 -11.82 12.90
C THR A 53 15.14 -10.85 13.96
N VAL A 54 13.82 -10.62 13.95
CA VAL A 54 13.16 -9.77 14.96
C VAL A 54 13.32 -10.38 16.36
N SER A 55 13.08 -11.68 16.50
CA SER A 55 13.21 -12.38 17.79
C SER A 55 14.64 -12.39 18.32
N ASP A 56 15.63 -12.62 17.46
CA ASP A 56 17.05 -12.57 17.84
C ASP A 56 17.44 -11.18 18.37
N LEU A 57 17.01 -10.13 17.68
CA LEU A 57 17.23 -8.75 18.12
C LEU A 57 16.51 -8.44 19.43
N LEU A 58 15.27 -8.94 19.64
CA LEU A 58 14.57 -8.81 20.92
C LEU A 58 15.34 -9.49 22.06
N VAL A 59 15.84 -10.70 21.83
CA VAL A 59 16.63 -11.44 22.84
C VAL A 59 17.96 -10.76 23.13
N GLU A 60 18.67 -10.27 22.12
CA GLU A 60 19.88 -9.46 22.29
C GLU A 60 19.58 -8.20 23.10
N HIS A 61 18.49 -7.49 22.77
CA HIS A 61 18.09 -6.27 23.48
C HIS A 61 17.70 -6.53 24.95
N ILE A 62 16.99 -7.62 25.22
CA ILE A 62 16.65 -8.06 26.59
C ILE A 62 17.92 -8.30 27.41
N LYS A 63 18.92 -8.94 26.81
CA LYS A 63 20.22 -9.18 27.47
C LYS A 63 20.99 -7.88 27.70
N ASP A 64 21.05 -7.01 26.70
CA ASP A 64 21.77 -5.72 26.77
C ASP A 64 21.17 -4.79 27.83
N GLN A 65 19.84 -4.78 27.96
CA GLN A 65 19.11 -4.02 29.00
C GLN A 65 19.09 -4.73 30.37
N GLN A 66 19.68 -5.93 30.46
CA GLN A 66 19.74 -6.74 31.68
C GLN A 66 18.35 -7.02 32.28
N LEU A 67 17.35 -7.25 31.42
CA LEU A 67 15.99 -7.50 31.88
C LEU A 67 15.86 -8.94 32.33
N THR A 68 15.43 -9.14 33.57
CA THR A 68 15.22 -10.46 34.17
C THR A 68 13.77 -10.61 34.62
N ALA A 69 13.10 -11.65 34.15
CA ALA A 69 11.77 -12.02 34.60
C ALA A 69 11.64 -13.54 34.70
N LYS A 70 10.80 -14.02 35.61
CA LYS A 70 10.50 -15.45 35.72
C LYS A 70 9.65 -15.95 34.56
N HIS A 71 8.82 -15.07 34.00
CA HIS A 71 7.94 -15.37 32.87
C HIS A 71 8.05 -14.32 31.76
N VAL A 72 7.68 -14.69 30.55
CA VAL A 72 7.36 -13.74 29.47
C VAL A 72 5.87 -13.82 29.12
N CYS A 73 5.25 -12.71 28.75
CA CYS A 73 3.86 -12.70 28.29
C CYS A 73 3.72 -11.80 27.06
N GLY A 74 3.31 -12.40 25.94
CA GLY A 74 2.96 -11.63 24.74
C GLY A 74 1.61 -10.95 24.89
N VAL A 75 1.48 -9.71 24.44
CA VAL A 75 0.17 -9.07 24.31
C VAL A 75 -0.66 -9.83 23.24
N PRO A 76 -1.97 -10.01 23.42
CA PRO A 76 -2.72 -10.97 22.60
C PRO A 76 -2.70 -10.74 21.08
N TYR A 77 -2.73 -11.87 20.37
CA TYR A 77 -2.68 -12.03 18.92
C TYR A 77 -1.32 -11.75 18.28
N THR A 78 -0.95 -10.49 18.02
CA THR A 78 0.18 -10.20 17.13
C THR A 78 1.54 -10.43 17.80
N ALA A 79 1.67 -10.15 19.09
CA ALA A 79 2.93 -10.34 19.81
C ALA A 79 3.16 -11.78 20.31
N LEU A 80 2.13 -12.64 20.30
CA LEU A 80 2.23 -14.02 20.79
C LEU A 80 3.26 -14.89 20.04
N PRO A 81 3.37 -14.84 18.69
CA PRO A 81 4.43 -15.56 17.97
C PRO A 81 5.83 -15.13 18.39
N LEU A 82 6.05 -13.81 18.53
CA LEU A 82 7.34 -13.26 18.97
C LEU A 82 7.66 -13.68 20.40
N ALA A 83 6.69 -13.56 21.31
CA ALA A 83 6.85 -13.96 22.70
C ALA A 83 7.14 -15.46 22.85
N THR A 84 6.52 -16.30 22.02
CA THR A 84 6.81 -17.74 21.96
C THR A 84 8.27 -18.01 21.59
N ILE A 85 8.79 -17.35 20.56
CA ILE A 85 10.18 -17.55 20.13
C ILE A 85 11.16 -17.01 21.19
N VAL A 86 10.90 -15.82 21.73
CA VAL A 86 11.69 -15.23 22.81
C VAL A 86 11.73 -16.16 24.03
N SER A 87 10.58 -16.73 24.42
CA SER A 87 10.47 -17.71 25.51
C SER A 87 11.38 -18.92 25.27
N VAL A 88 11.28 -19.53 24.08
CA VAL A 88 12.07 -20.71 23.72
C VAL A 88 13.57 -20.41 23.68
N GLN A 89 13.96 -19.28 23.10
CA GLN A 89 15.37 -18.89 22.96
C GLN A 89 16.03 -18.54 24.29
N GLN A 90 15.28 -17.94 25.23
CA GLN A 90 15.79 -17.60 26.56
C GLN A 90 15.64 -18.73 27.58
N GLY A 91 14.84 -19.75 27.29
CA GLY A 91 14.47 -20.77 28.27
C GLY A 91 13.58 -20.20 29.38
N THR A 92 12.85 -19.12 29.12
CA THR A 92 11.96 -18.45 30.09
C THR A 92 10.52 -18.89 29.85
N PRO A 93 9.82 -19.48 30.84
CA PRO A 93 8.42 -19.88 30.69
C PRO A 93 7.51 -18.76 30.19
N MET A 94 6.59 -19.10 29.29
CA MET A 94 5.62 -18.14 28.74
C MET A 94 4.26 -18.26 29.44
N LEU A 95 3.68 -17.12 29.76
CA LEU A 95 2.27 -16.97 30.10
C LEU A 95 1.50 -16.46 28.88
N VAL A 96 0.26 -16.92 28.72
CA VAL A 96 -0.62 -16.48 27.64
C VAL A 96 -1.82 -15.76 28.25
N ARG A 97 -1.84 -14.43 28.12
CA ARG A 97 -3.03 -13.62 28.41
C ARG A 97 -4.01 -13.74 27.25
N ARG A 98 -5.27 -14.03 27.54
CA ARG A 98 -6.37 -14.04 26.56
C ARG A 98 -7.00 -12.66 26.49
N LYS A 99 -7.48 -12.29 25.30
CA LYS A 99 -8.25 -11.05 25.14
C LYS A 99 -9.67 -11.21 25.67
N GLU A 100 -10.29 -12.36 25.42
CA GLU A 100 -11.61 -12.72 25.93
C GLU A 100 -11.50 -13.85 26.98
N ALA A 101 -12.30 -13.76 28.04
CA ALA A 101 -12.44 -14.84 29.01
C ALA A 101 -13.08 -16.09 28.36
N LYS A 102 -12.74 -17.28 28.86
CA LYS A 102 -13.36 -18.53 28.40
C LYS A 102 -14.87 -18.50 28.68
N ALA A 103 -15.68 -18.88 27.70
CA ALA A 103 -17.13 -19.03 27.86
C ALA A 103 -17.52 -20.18 28.81
N TYR A 104 -16.62 -21.15 28.99
CA TYR A 104 -16.78 -22.35 29.83
C TYR A 104 -15.48 -22.66 30.61
N GLY A 105 -15.57 -23.36 31.74
CA GLY A 105 -14.43 -23.70 32.60
C GLY A 105 -14.06 -22.61 33.64
N THR A 106 -12.78 -22.53 34.04
CA THR A 106 -12.29 -21.70 35.17
C THR A 106 -12.38 -20.18 34.97
N LYS A 107 -12.86 -19.71 33.81
CA LYS A 107 -12.98 -18.28 33.41
C LYS A 107 -11.69 -17.44 33.54
N LYS A 108 -10.53 -18.08 33.73
CA LYS A 108 -9.22 -17.41 33.85
C LYS A 108 -8.83 -16.70 32.55
N LEU A 109 -8.22 -15.53 32.70
CA LEU A 109 -7.68 -14.72 31.60
C LEU A 109 -6.22 -15.04 31.29
N VAL A 110 -5.49 -15.67 32.21
CA VAL A 110 -4.07 -16.01 32.07
C VAL A 110 -3.92 -17.54 32.08
N ASP A 111 -3.37 -18.10 31.00
CA ASP A 111 -2.96 -19.50 30.91
C ASP A 111 -1.44 -19.60 31.19
N GLY A 112 -1.02 -20.68 31.88
CA GLY A 112 0.37 -20.93 32.27
C GLY A 112 0.50 -21.38 33.74
N ILE A 113 1.72 -21.66 34.18
CA ILE A 113 2.02 -22.04 35.58
C ILE A 113 2.78 -20.88 36.23
N PHE A 114 2.19 -20.28 37.26
CA PHE A 114 2.75 -19.13 37.96
C PHE A 114 2.34 -19.15 39.44
N ASN A 115 3.11 -18.44 40.26
CA ASN A 115 2.78 -18.13 41.65
C ASN A 115 2.63 -16.62 41.83
N ALA A 116 1.86 -16.21 42.84
CA ALA A 116 1.83 -14.81 43.26
C ALA A 116 3.24 -14.35 43.66
N GLY A 117 3.62 -13.14 43.24
CA GLY A 117 4.95 -12.58 43.38
C GLY A 117 5.93 -12.91 42.25
N ASP A 118 5.58 -13.82 41.33
CA ASP A 118 6.40 -14.09 40.15
C ASP A 118 6.51 -12.84 39.27
N THR A 119 7.69 -12.61 38.67
CA THR A 119 7.91 -11.49 37.75
C THR A 119 7.61 -11.89 36.30
N CYS A 120 7.07 -10.97 35.51
CA CYS A 120 6.77 -11.19 34.10
C CYS A 120 7.22 -10.02 33.23
N LEU A 121 7.91 -10.33 32.12
CA LEU A 121 8.29 -9.40 31.06
C LEU A 121 7.22 -9.42 29.96
N ILE A 122 6.68 -8.24 29.63
CA ILE A 122 5.73 -8.12 28.51
C ILE A 122 6.48 -8.05 27.18
N VAL A 123 5.99 -8.76 26.17
CA VAL A 123 6.45 -8.64 24.78
C VAL A 123 5.31 -8.06 23.94
N GLU A 124 5.58 -6.98 23.22
CA GLU A 124 4.62 -6.30 22.33
C GLU A 124 5.21 -6.05 20.94
N ASP A 125 4.36 -6.02 19.92
CA ASP A 125 4.76 -5.73 18.55
C ASP A 125 4.87 -4.21 18.31
N VAL A 126 3.78 -3.46 18.50
CA VAL A 126 3.73 -2.02 18.19
C VAL A 126 3.02 -1.26 19.31
N VAL A 127 3.67 -0.23 19.83
CA VAL A 127 3.07 0.68 20.82
C VAL A 127 2.70 2.02 20.19
N THR A 128 1.45 2.44 20.44
CA THR A 128 0.99 3.82 20.20
C THR A 128 0.78 4.55 21.53
N SER A 129 -0.35 4.32 22.21
CA SER A 129 -0.67 4.90 23.52
C SER A 129 -0.23 4.03 24.70
N GLY A 130 0.10 2.76 24.46
CA GLY A 130 0.46 1.78 25.49
C GLY A 130 -0.73 1.07 26.15
N SER A 131 -1.97 1.35 25.73
CA SER A 131 -3.18 0.81 26.37
C SER A 131 -3.22 -0.73 26.43
N SER A 132 -2.75 -1.41 25.38
CA SER A 132 -2.76 -2.88 25.30
C SER A 132 -1.76 -3.55 26.25
N ILE A 133 -0.60 -2.91 26.46
CA ILE A 133 0.35 -3.31 27.51
C ILE A 133 -0.31 -3.10 28.87
N LEU A 134 -0.93 -1.94 29.13
CA LEU A 134 -1.57 -1.64 30.41
C LEU A 134 -2.74 -2.59 30.74
N ASP A 135 -3.55 -2.97 29.76
CA ASP A 135 -4.58 -4.00 29.93
C ASP A 135 -3.97 -5.35 30.34
N THR A 136 -2.84 -5.72 29.73
CA THR A 136 -2.12 -6.96 30.04
C THR A 136 -1.49 -6.91 31.42
N VAL A 137 -0.87 -5.78 31.79
CA VAL A 137 -0.29 -5.51 33.12
C VAL A 137 -1.36 -5.65 34.19
N ARG A 138 -2.52 -5.00 34.01
CA ARG A 138 -3.65 -5.09 34.95
C ARG A 138 -4.10 -6.53 35.16
N ASP A 139 -4.29 -7.27 34.07
CA ASP A 139 -4.80 -8.64 34.15
C ASP A 139 -3.78 -9.59 34.81
N LEU A 140 -2.48 -9.40 34.60
CA LEU A 140 -1.43 -10.15 35.29
C LEU A 140 -1.32 -9.77 36.78
N GLN A 141 -1.40 -8.48 37.10
CA GLN A 141 -1.38 -7.99 38.49
C GLN A 141 -2.57 -8.49 39.29
N ASN A 142 -3.75 -8.62 38.67
CA ASN A 142 -4.93 -9.22 39.30
C ASN A 142 -4.72 -10.70 39.70
N GLU A 143 -3.80 -11.40 39.03
CA GLU A 143 -3.38 -12.77 39.36
C GLU A 143 -2.16 -12.80 40.31
N GLY A 144 -1.74 -11.64 40.83
CA GLY A 144 -0.61 -11.48 41.75
C GLY A 144 0.77 -11.48 41.09
N ILE A 145 0.85 -11.36 39.76
CA ILE A 145 2.11 -11.34 39.02
C ILE A 145 2.66 -9.92 38.97
N VAL A 146 3.97 -9.77 39.21
CA VAL A 146 4.67 -8.49 39.20
C VAL A 146 5.18 -8.19 37.79
N VAL A 147 4.79 -7.05 37.22
CA VAL A 147 5.25 -6.59 35.90
C VAL A 147 6.00 -5.28 36.06
N THR A 148 7.27 -5.24 35.68
CA THR A 148 8.14 -4.05 35.79
C THR A 148 8.63 -3.54 34.44
N ASP A 149 8.65 -4.40 33.43
CA ASP A 149 9.26 -4.11 32.15
C ASP A 149 8.42 -4.66 30.99
N ALA A 150 8.45 -3.93 29.88
CA ALA A 150 7.91 -4.34 28.60
C ALA A 150 8.97 -4.14 27.51
N VAL A 151 9.15 -5.14 26.65
CA VAL A 151 9.97 -5.05 25.44
C VAL A 151 9.06 -4.97 24.22
N VAL A 152 9.37 -4.05 23.31
CA VAL A 152 8.50 -3.69 22.18
C VAL A 152 9.30 -3.70 20.89
N VAL A 153 8.74 -4.20 19.79
CA VAL A 153 9.43 -4.11 18.49
C VAL A 153 9.43 -2.66 17.99
N VAL A 154 8.27 -1.99 17.94
CA VAL A 154 8.16 -0.60 17.45
C VAL A 154 7.45 0.31 18.45
N ASP A 155 8.13 1.37 18.89
CA ASP A 155 7.50 2.54 19.51
C ASP A 155 7.14 3.58 18.45
N ARG A 156 5.87 3.94 18.35
CA ARG A 156 5.41 5.01 17.45
C ARG A 156 5.69 6.42 17.96
N GLU A 157 6.17 6.58 19.19
CA GLU A 157 6.51 7.87 19.82
C GLU A 157 5.27 8.78 20.02
N GLN A 158 4.10 8.16 20.29
CA GLN A 158 2.80 8.84 20.45
C GLN A 158 2.22 8.73 21.87
N GLY A 159 3.10 8.79 22.88
CA GLY A 159 2.73 8.83 24.30
C GLY A 159 2.88 7.52 25.07
N GLY A 160 3.12 6.40 24.37
CA GLY A 160 3.25 5.06 24.96
C GLY A 160 4.21 4.96 26.15
N VAL A 161 5.46 5.41 25.97
CA VAL A 161 6.49 5.38 27.03
C VAL A 161 6.01 6.07 28.30
N ALA A 162 5.52 7.31 28.19
CA ALA A 162 5.09 8.12 29.34
C ALA A 162 3.85 7.52 30.02
N ASN A 163 2.89 7.01 29.23
CA ASN A 163 1.67 6.39 29.75
C ASN A 163 1.96 5.11 30.53
N ILE A 164 2.86 4.27 30.01
CA ILE A 164 3.25 3.01 30.65
C ILE A 164 4.07 3.29 31.92
N ALA A 165 4.99 4.26 31.89
CA ALA A 165 5.80 4.66 33.04
C ALA A 165 4.96 5.14 34.24
N LYS A 166 3.83 5.82 34.01
CA LYS A 166 2.89 6.23 35.07
C LYS A 166 2.31 5.06 35.87
N HIS A 167 2.37 3.85 35.34
CA HIS A 167 1.88 2.62 35.97
C HIS A 167 3.04 1.74 36.51
N GLY A 168 4.25 2.30 36.65
CA GLY A 168 5.40 1.61 37.23
C GLY A 168 6.07 0.59 36.32
N VAL A 169 5.76 0.61 35.02
CA VAL A 169 6.35 -0.30 34.02
C VAL A 169 7.30 0.50 33.12
N ARG A 170 8.51 0.00 32.88
CA ARG A 170 9.47 0.59 31.95
C ARG A 170 9.31 -0.05 30.57
N MET A 171 9.36 0.77 29.53
CA MET A 171 9.23 0.30 28.14
C MET A 171 10.58 0.39 27.44
N HIS A 172 10.98 -0.69 26.77
CA HIS A 172 12.21 -0.83 26.00
C HIS A 172 11.85 -1.17 24.57
N SER A 173 12.20 -0.34 23.59
CA SER A 173 11.84 -0.56 22.19
C SER A 173 13.06 -0.87 21.32
N LEU A 174 12.92 -1.82 20.38
CA LEU A 174 13.92 -2.06 19.35
C LEU A 174 13.98 -0.88 18.38
N PHE A 175 12.82 -0.45 17.89
CA PHE A 175 12.72 0.64 16.94
C PHE A 175 11.89 1.77 17.53
N THR A 176 12.33 3.01 17.31
CA THR A 176 11.43 4.15 17.30
C THR A 176 10.97 4.41 15.86
N LEU A 177 9.80 5.02 15.70
CA LEU A 177 9.33 5.45 14.38
C LEU A 177 10.32 6.42 13.73
N SER A 178 10.92 7.33 14.49
CA SER A 178 11.99 8.22 14.03
C SER A 178 13.20 7.45 13.48
N PHE A 179 13.64 6.38 14.15
CA PHE A 179 14.73 5.53 13.66
C PHE A 179 14.38 4.88 12.32
N LEU A 180 13.17 4.34 12.18
CA LEU A 180 12.71 3.69 10.95
C LEU A 180 12.64 4.69 9.79
N LEU A 181 12.11 5.90 10.03
CA LEU A 181 12.03 6.97 9.03
C LEU A 181 13.42 7.40 8.56
N ASN A 182 14.35 7.65 9.49
CA ASN A 182 15.71 8.05 9.16
C ASN A 182 16.45 6.96 8.36
N THR A 183 16.27 5.69 8.75
CA THR A 183 16.87 4.56 8.01
C THR A 183 16.36 4.47 6.58
N LEU A 184 15.04 4.63 6.38
CA LEU A 184 14.46 4.64 5.03
C LEU A 184 14.94 5.83 4.19
N HIS A 185 15.09 7.00 4.82
CA HIS A 185 15.59 8.19 4.14
C HIS A 185 17.06 8.04 3.72
N GLU A 186 17.93 7.59 4.63
CA GLU A 186 19.34 7.31 4.35
C GLU A 186 19.51 6.28 3.23
N ALA A 187 18.61 5.31 3.13
CA ALA A 187 18.59 4.30 2.06
C ALA A 187 17.91 4.78 0.76
N GLY A 188 17.51 6.05 0.67
CA GLY A 188 16.84 6.62 -0.51
C GLY A 188 15.47 6.00 -0.81
N ARG A 189 14.81 5.40 0.20
CA ARG A 189 13.48 4.80 0.06
C ARG A 189 12.35 5.80 0.25
N ILE A 190 12.62 6.89 0.97
CA ILE A 190 11.68 8.01 1.15
C ILE A 190 12.42 9.35 1.08
N GLU A 191 11.70 10.39 0.70
CA GLU A 191 12.22 11.76 0.70
C GLU A 191 12.22 12.36 2.11
N LYS A 192 13.05 13.39 2.30
CA LYS A 192 13.10 14.17 3.55
C LYS A 192 11.73 14.77 3.89
N SER A 193 10.98 15.22 2.89
CA SER A 193 9.61 15.73 3.03
C SER A 193 8.66 14.72 3.67
N THR A 194 8.83 13.42 3.38
CA THR A 194 8.03 12.35 4.00
C THR A 194 8.39 12.19 5.47
N VAL A 195 9.69 12.25 5.82
CA VAL A 195 10.14 12.21 7.21
C VAL A 195 9.57 13.38 8.00
N GLU A 196 9.67 14.59 7.45
CA GLU A 196 9.17 15.83 8.07
C GLU A 196 7.64 15.80 8.26
N ALA A 197 6.90 15.33 7.25
CA ALA A 197 5.44 15.15 7.33
C ALA A 197 5.02 14.19 8.46
N VAL A 198 5.68 13.03 8.57
CA VAL A 198 5.37 12.06 9.62
C VAL A 198 5.79 12.58 11.00
N ALA A 199 6.95 13.22 11.12
CA ALA A 199 7.42 13.82 12.38
C ALA A 199 6.46 14.92 12.88
N LYS A 200 6.00 15.79 11.98
CA LYS A 200 4.97 16.81 12.27
C LYS A 200 3.68 16.16 12.79
N TYR A 201 3.22 15.08 12.14
CA TYR A 201 2.06 14.33 12.61
C TYR A 201 2.27 13.74 14.01
N ILE A 202 3.39 13.07 14.27
CA ILE A 202 3.67 12.48 15.60
C ILE A 202 3.66 13.57 16.68
N ALA A 203 4.29 14.72 16.42
CA ALA A 203 4.33 15.84 17.35
C ALA A 203 2.93 16.40 17.64
N ALA A 204 2.07 16.48 16.62
CA ALA A 204 0.68 16.95 16.76
C ALA A 204 -0.25 15.91 17.41
N VAL A 205 0.07 14.62 17.29
CA VAL A 205 -0.82 13.52 17.69
C VAL A 205 -0.21 12.70 18.81
N GLN A 206 -0.37 13.20 20.03
CA GLN A 206 -0.01 12.51 21.27
C GLN A 206 -1.28 11.94 21.93
N ILE A 207 -1.21 10.69 22.38
CA ILE A 207 -2.40 9.93 22.81
C ILE A 207 -2.21 9.44 24.25
N ASN A 208 -3.21 9.69 25.11
CA ASN A 208 -3.29 9.15 26.47
C ASN A 208 -3.63 7.65 26.47
N SER A 209 -3.42 6.97 27.60
CA SER A 209 -3.70 5.53 27.73
C SER A 209 -5.18 5.16 27.54
N ASP A 210 -6.10 6.09 27.78
CA ASP A 210 -7.54 5.93 27.55
C ASP A 210 -7.99 6.19 26.10
N GLY A 211 -7.05 6.58 25.22
CA GLY A 211 -7.31 6.88 23.82
C GLY A 211 -7.70 8.34 23.55
N THR A 212 -7.75 9.21 24.57
CA THR A 212 -7.94 10.66 24.39
C THR A 212 -6.64 11.33 23.89
N PHE A 213 -6.77 12.49 23.24
CA PHE A 213 -5.63 13.25 22.72
C PHE A 213 -5.07 14.19 23.79
N VAL A 214 -3.75 14.32 23.81
CA VAL A 214 -3.05 15.30 24.66
C VAL A 214 -3.17 16.67 23.99
N GLY A 215 -3.79 17.65 24.66
CA GLY A 215 -3.75 19.05 24.24
C GLY A 215 -4.96 19.60 23.46
N GLY A 216 -6.02 18.83 23.21
CA GLY A 216 -7.26 19.37 22.62
C GLY A 216 -7.97 18.47 21.60
N ASP A 217 -8.98 19.02 20.93
CA ASP A 217 -9.99 18.31 20.15
C ASP A 217 -9.47 17.58 18.90
N LYS A 218 -10.23 16.56 18.48
CA LYS A 218 -9.97 15.70 17.32
C LYS A 218 -9.83 16.45 15.98
N ALA A 219 -10.37 17.66 15.87
CA ALA A 219 -10.43 18.42 14.62
C ALA A 219 -9.05 18.88 14.12
N ASP A 220 -8.18 19.35 15.02
CA ASP A 220 -6.83 19.84 14.66
C ASP A 220 -5.92 18.69 14.20
N VAL A 221 -6.16 17.49 14.73
CA VAL A 221 -5.41 16.26 14.44
C VAL A 221 -5.72 15.68 13.06
N VAL A 222 -6.97 15.81 12.58
CA VAL A 222 -7.38 15.30 11.25
C VAL A 222 -6.70 16.09 10.12
N ALA A 223 -6.35 17.36 10.36
CA ALA A 223 -5.66 18.20 9.38
C ALA A 223 -4.16 17.86 9.21
N ALA A 224 -3.58 17.05 10.10
CA ALA A 224 -2.13 16.83 10.16
C ALA A 224 -1.59 15.71 9.25
N ASN A 225 -2.44 14.93 8.57
CA ASN A 225 -1.96 13.87 7.67
C ASN A 225 -1.59 14.41 6.28
N ASP A 226 -0.34 14.84 6.14
CA ASP A 226 0.22 15.36 4.89
C ASP A 226 0.54 14.25 3.85
N LEU A 227 0.35 12.96 4.18
CA LEU A 227 0.61 11.81 3.27
C LEU A 227 -0.64 11.25 2.58
N GLN A 228 -1.75 11.99 2.57
CA GLN A 228 -2.91 11.62 1.78
C GLN A 228 -2.55 11.65 0.28
N ARG A 229 -2.76 10.53 -0.44
CA ARG A 229 -2.31 10.39 -1.84
C ARG A 229 -2.82 11.48 -2.78
N THR A 230 -4.00 12.05 -2.51
CA THR A 230 -4.62 13.10 -3.31
C THR A 230 -4.00 14.48 -3.10
N LYS A 231 -3.31 14.67 -1.96
CA LYS A 231 -2.57 15.88 -1.60
C LYS A 231 -1.09 15.82 -1.95
N LEU A 232 -0.55 14.62 -2.20
CA LEU A 232 0.83 14.45 -2.61
C LEU A 232 1.01 14.70 -4.11
N THR A 233 2.12 15.35 -4.46
CA THR A 233 2.55 15.49 -5.85
C THR A 233 2.92 14.13 -6.46
N TYR A 234 2.87 14.03 -7.79
CA TYR A 234 3.30 12.81 -8.49
C TYR A 234 4.78 12.51 -8.27
N GLU A 235 5.64 13.52 -8.15
CA GLU A 235 7.07 13.39 -7.85
C GLU A 235 7.29 12.70 -6.49
N SER A 236 6.65 13.20 -5.43
CA SER A 236 6.78 12.60 -4.10
C SER A 236 6.20 11.18 -4.06
N ARG A 237 5.12 10.93 -4.79
CA ARG A 237 4.51 9.60 -4.90
C ARG A 237 5.36 8.61 -5.69
N ALA A 238 6.10 9.07 -6.70
CA ALA A 238 7.02 8.23 -7.47
C ALA A 238 8.08 7.57 -6.58
N ASN A 239 8.51 8.24 -5.50
CA ASN A 239 9.47 7.70 -4.55
C ASN A 239 8.87 6.64 -3.62
N LEU A 240 7.54 6.66 -3.42
CA LEU A 240 6.81 5.66 -2.64
C LEU A 240 6.36 4.47 -3.50
N ALA A 241 6.46 4.56 -4.82
CA ALA A 241 6.04 3.50 -5.72
C ALA A 241 6.92 2.24 -5.57
N LYS A 242 6.29 1.10 -5.28
CA LYS A 242 6.97 -0.21 -5.26
C LYS A 242 7.16 -0.79 -6.66
N SER A 243 6.25 -0.47 -7.58
CA SER A 243 6.36 -0.90 -8.97
C SER A 243 7.29 0.03 -9.76
N PRO A 244 8.33 -0.50 -10.41
CA PRO A 244 9.20 0.29 -11.30
C PRO A 244 8.42 0.98 -12.42
N VAL A 245 7.40 0.30 -12.99
CA VAL A 245 6.54 0.88 -14.03
C VAL A 245 5.67 2.00 -13.48
N ALA A 246 5.14 1.89 -12.25
CA ALA A 246 4.41 2.99 -11.62
C ALA A 246 5.33 4.21 -11.41
N LYS A 247 6.55 4.00 -10.91
CA LYS A 247 7.55 5.06 -10.75
C LYS A 247 7.85 5.74 -12.09
N ARG A 248 8.07 4.97 -13.15
CA ARG A 248 8.27 5.47 -14.52
C ARG A 248 7.05 6.27 -15.00
N LEU A 249 5.84 5.80 -14.74
CA LEU A 249 4.61 6.47 -15.16
C LEU A 249 4.38 7.79 -14.40
N PHE A 250 4.62 7.84 -13.09
CA PHE A 250 4.59 9.10 -12.33
C PHE A 250 5.58 10.13 -12.91
N ASN A 251 6.83 9.73 -13.14
CA ASN A 251 7.86 10.62 -13.70
C ASN A 251 7.49 11.11 -15.11
N LEU A 252 6.90 10.22 -15.93
CA LEU A 252 6.41 10.58 -17.26
C LEU A 252 5.30 11.61 -17.18
N ILE A 253 4.27 11.38 -16.34
CA ILE A 253 3.15 12.30 -16.11
C ILE A 253 3.67 13.69 -15.76
N VAL A 254 4.62 13.77 -14.84
CA VAL A 254 5.27 15.03 -14.43
C VAL A 254 5.99 15.68 -15.60
N SER A 255 6.88 14.95 -16.27
CA SER A 255 7.72 15.49 -17.35
C SER A 255 6.92 16.06 -18.51
N LYS A 256 5.76 15.45 -18.82
CA LYS A 256 4.87 15.85 -19.91
C LYS A 256 3.70 16.71 -19.46
N GLN A 257 3.52 16.92 -18.17
CA GLN A 257 2.36 17.58 -17.58
C GLN A 257 1.04 17.02 -18.15
N THR A 258 0.93 15.70 -18.16
CA THR A 258 -0.27 15.01 -18.64
C THR A 258 -0.62 13.81 -17.78
N ASN A 259 -1.87 13.78 -17.33
CA ASN A 259 -2.53 12.68 -16.67
C ASN A 259 -3.68 12.12 -17.53
N LEU A 260 -3.58 12.26 -18.85
CA LEU A 260 -4.55 11.72 -19.81
C LEU A 260 -4.13 10.33 -20.29
N CYS A 261 -5.07 9.38 -20.23
CA CYS A 261 -5.01 8.12 -20.93
C CYS A 261 -5.98 8.13 -22.12
N LEU A 262 -5.49 7.90 -23.34
CA LEU A 262 -6.35 7.70 -24.50
C LEU A 262 -6.78 6.24 -24.60
N ALA A 263 -8.08 5.98 -24.66
CA ALA A 263 -8.66 4.69 -25.01
C ALA A 263 -8.86 4.61 -26.52
N ALA A 264 -7.94 3.93 -27.21
CA ALA A 264 -7.97 3.73 -28.66
C ALA A 264 -8.82 2.51 -29.03
N ASP A 265 -10.11 2.57 -28.70
CA ASP A 265 -11.09 1.50 -28.96
C ASP A 265 -11.55 1.55 -30.44
N LEU A 266 -10.63 1.23 -31.36
CA LEU A 266 -10.80 1.19 -32.81
C LEU A 266 -10.49 -0.21 -33.34
N THR A 267 -11.03 -0.57 -34.51
CA THR A 267 -10.93 -1.95 -35.04
C THR A 267 -9.86 -2.12 -36.11
N ARG A 268 -9.21 -1.03 -36.56
CA ARG A 268 -8.15 -1.05 -37.57
C ARG A 268 -6.82 -0.54 -37.06
N ALA A 269 -5.74 -1.21 -37.42
CA ALA A 269 -4.38 -0.88 -37.01
C ALA A 269 -3.92 0.51 -37.47
N ASP A 270 -4.24 0.90 -38.71
CA ASP A 270 -3.87 2.21 -39.28
C ASP A 270 -4.54 3.38 -38.55
N GLU A 271 -5.83 3.24 -38.20
CA GLU A 271 -6.56 4.23 -37.42
C GLU A 271 -5.98 4.38 -36.01
N ILE A 272 -5.62 3.27 -35.34
CA ILE A 272 -4.96 3.31 -34.03
C ILE A 272 -3.61 4.03 -34.11
N LEU A 273 -2.80 3.73 -35.12
CA LEU A 273 -1.50 4.38 -35.31
C LEU A 273 -1.65 5.88 -35.59
N ASP A 274 -2.63 6.27 -36.40
CA ASP A 274 -2.92 7.68 -36.69
C ASP A 274 -3.32 8.46 -35.43
N VAL A 275 -4.25 7.95 -34.63
CA VAL A 275 -4.63 8.62 -33.37
C VAL A 275 -3.51 8.60 -32.34
N ALA A 276 -2.70 7.54 -32.29
CA ALA A 276 -1.54 7.45 -31.41
C ALA A 276 -0.45 8.48 -31.76
N ASP A 277 -0.20 8.73 -33.05
CA ASP A 277 0.77 9.74 -33.49
C ASP A 277 0.25 11.16 -33.21
N LYS A 278 -1.01 11.44 -33.54
CA LYS A 278 -1.66 12.75 -33.32
C LYS A 278 -1.80 13.09 -31.84
N CYS A 279 -2.27 12.14 -31.02
CA CYS A 279 -2.55 12.39 -29.60
C CYS A 279 -1.34 12.12 -28.70
N GLY A 280 -0.31 11.43 -29.21
CA GLY A 280 0.89 11.02 -28.48
C GLY A 280 1.52 12.13 -27.61
N PRO A 281 1.70 13.36 -28.11
CA PRO A 281 2.25 14.46 -27.32
C PRO A 281 1.45 14.79 -26.04
N TYR A 282 0.15 14.53 -26.03
CA TYR A 282 -0.78 14.96 -24.97
C TYR A 282 -1.15 13.85 -23.97
N ILE A 283 -0.70 12.61 -24.15
CA ILE A 283 -1.08 11.46 -23.32
C ILE A 283 0.09 10.92 -22.51
N CYS A 284 -0.19 10.36 -21.34
CA CYS A 284 0.77 9.58 -20.56
C CYS A 284 0.67 8.07 -20.84
N LEU A 285 -0.52 7.64 -21.27
CA LEU A 285 -0.88 6.24 -21.46
C LEU A 285 -1.76 6.09 -22.69
N LEU A 286 -1.48 5.09 -23.51
CA LEU A 286 -2.36 4.67 -24.58
C LEU A 286 -2.91 3.28 -24.24
N LYS A 287 -4.23 3.21 -24.09
CA LYS A 287 -4.97 1.99 -23.79
C LYS A 287 -5.50 1.37 -25.08
N THR A 288 -5.23 0.09 -25.28
CA THR A 288 -5.72 -0.71 -26.42
C THR A 288 -6.69 -1.81 -25.98
N HIS A 289 -7.44 -2.32 -26.96
CA HIS A 289 -8.06 -3.64 -26.97
C HIS A 289 -7.59 -4.33 -28.25
N VAL A 290 -6.46 -5.04 -28.22
CA VAL A 290 -5.94 -5.65 -29.45
C VAL A 290 -6.80 -6.79 -29.98
N ASP A 291 -7.68 -7.33 -29.14
CA ASP A 291 -8.61 -8.41 -29.48
C ASP A 291 -9.83 -7.96 -30.29
N ILE A 292 -10.02 -6.64 -30.49
CA ILE A 292 -11.00 -6.09 -31.43
C ILE A 292 -10.37 -5.56 -32.72
N VAL A 293 -9.04 -5.68 -32.88
CA VAL A 293 -8.32 -5.21 -34.08
C VAL A 293 -8.31 -6.30 -35.14
N GLU A 294 -8.99 -6.05 -36.25
CA GLU A 294 -9.23 -7.04 -37.31
C GLU A 294 -7.94 -7.41 -38.07
N ASP A 295 -7.01 -6.47 -38.21
CA ASP A 295 -5.76 -6.59 -38.96
C ASP A 295 -4.51 -6.59 -38.05
N PHE A 296 -4.64 -7.16 -36.85
CA PHE A 296 -3.54 -7.28 -35.88
C PHE A 296 -2.30 -7.95 -36.50
N SER A 297 -1.13 -7.35 -36.29
CA SER A 297 0.14 -7.92 -36.75
C SER A 297 1.33 -7.49 -35.87
N GLU A 298 2.44 -8.23 -35.95
CA GLU A 298 3.68 -7.83 -35.27
C GLU A 298 4.23 -6.49 -35.81
N LYS A 299 3.96 -6.16 -37.08
CA LYS A 299 4.32 -4.85 -37.68
C LYS A 299 3.54 -3.71 -37.04
N PHE A 300 2.23 -3.90 -36.81
CA PHE A 300 1.40 -2.94 -36.08
C PHE A 300 1.96 -2.67 -34.68
N ILE A 301 2.28 -3.73 -33.92
CA ILE A 301 2.87 -3.57 -32.58
C ILE A 301 4.24 -2.88 -32.63
N ALA A 302 5.10 -3.19 -33.61
CA ALA A 302 6.38 -2.52 -33.77
C ALA A 302 6.21 -1.02 -34.04
N ALA A 303 5.27 -0.63 -34.91
CA ALA A 303 4.96 0.76 -35.20
C ALA A 303 4.38 1.48 -33.97
N LEU A 304 3.47 0.83 -33.24
CA LEU A 304 2.86 1.40 -32.03
C LEU A 304 3.91 1.65 -30.94
N ARG A 305 4.87 0.73 -30.77
CA ARG A 305 6.02 0.92 -29.86
C ARG A 305 6.94 2.06 -30.30
N ALA A 306 7.16 2.23 -31.60
CA ALA A 306 7.95 3.35 -32.11
C ALA A 306 7.28 4.70 -31.80
N LEU A 307 5.95 4.78 -31.91
CA LEU A 307 5.18 5.97 -31.51
C LEU A 307 5.25 6.22 -30.00
N ALA A 308 5.09 5.17 -29.19
CA ALA A 308 5.21 5.26 -27.73
C ALA A 308 6.58 5.79 -27.31
N GLN A 309 7.66 5.34 -27.97
CA GLN A 309 9.01 5.85 -27.73
C GLN A 309 9.18 7.29 -28.23
N ARG A 310 8.71 7.60 -29.44
CA ARG A 310 8.81 8.95 -30.04
C ARG A 310 8.13 10.01 -29.19
N HIS A 311 6.93 9.72 -28.72
CA HIS A 311 6.09 10.68 -28.00
C HIS A 311 6.14 10.53 -26.49
N ASN A 312 6.93 9.57 -25.99
CA ASN A 312 7.08 9.25 -24.57
C ASN A 312 5.73 9.04 -23.86
N PHE A 313 5.04 7.96 -24.19
CA PHE A 313 3.88 7.45 -23.45
C PHE A 313 4.01 5.93 -23.22
N LEU A 314 3.29 5.38 -22.24
CA LEU A 314 3.27 3.93 -22.00
C LEU A 314 2.14 3.25 -22.76
N LEU A 315 2.32 1.97 -23.07
CA LEU A 315 1.28 1.13 -23.67
C LEU A 315 0.59 0.28 -22.60
N MET A 316 -0.74 0.35 -22.56
CA MET A 316 -1.56 -0.52 -21.72
C MET A 316 -2.53 -1.33 -22.55
N GLU A 317 -2.49 -2.65 -22.39
CA GLU A 317 -3.52 -3.52 -22.95
C GLU A 317 -4.62 -3.76 -21.92
N ASP A 318 -5.84 -3.30 -22.21
CA ASP A 318 -6.98 -3.41 -21.31
C ASP A 318 -7.67 -4.77 -21.41
N ARG A 319 -6.88 -5.84 -21.29
CA ARG A 319 -7.35 -7.21 -21.50
C ARG A 319 -8.31 -7.70 -20.42
N LYS A 320 -8.32 -7.08 -19.23
CA LYS A 320 -9.09 -7.48 -18.04
C LYS A 320 -8.98 -8.97 -17.75
N PHE A 321 -7.74 -9.47 -17.58
CA PHE A 321 -7.51 -10.88 -17.23
C PHE A 321 -8.34 -11.28 -16.01
N ALA A 322 -9.03 -12.42 -16.08
CA ALA A 322 -9.99 -12.85 -15.05
C ALA A 322 -10.08 -14.37 -14.93
N ASP A 323 -8.97 -15.07 -15.18
CA ASP A 323 -8.88 -16.53 -15.14
C ASP A 323 -7.82 -16.98 -14.11
N ILE A 324 -7.71 -18.28 -13.87
CA ILE A 324 -6.70 -18.85 -12.97
C ILE A 324 -5.27 -18.61 -13.47
N GLY A 325 -4.31 -18.59 -12.54
CA GLY A 325 -2.92 -18.23 -12.78
C GLY A 325 -2.26 -18.89 -14.00
N ASN A 326 -2.41 -20.22 -14.17
CA ASN A 326 -1.80 -20.92 -15.30
C ASN A 326 -2.36 -20.45 -16.65
N THR A 327 -3.68 -20.31 -16.75
CA THR A 327 -4.35 -19.87 -17.98
C THR A 327 -3.94 -18.45 -18.34
N VAL A 328 -3.96 -17.53 -17.38
CA VAL A 328 -3.56 -16.13 -17.65
C VAL A 328 -2.10 -16.00 -18.02
N SER A 329 -1.22 -16.88 -17.51
CA SER A 329 0.19 -16.91 -17.92
C SER A 329 0.34 -17.17 -19.43
N LEU A 330 -0.47 -18.08 -19.98
CA LEU A 330 -0.48 -18.42 -21.40
C LEU A 330 -1.15 -17.32 -22.22
N GLN A 331 -2.28 -16.77 -21.74
CA GLN A 331 -2.97 -15.66 -22.42
C GLN A 331 -2.10 -14.40 -22.51
N TYR A 332 -1.30 -14.12 -21.48
CA TYR A 332 -0.41 -12.96 -21.43
C TYR A 332 0.93 -13.21 -22.16
N GLY A 333 1.50 -14.40 -22.01
CA GLY A 333 2.82 -14.77 -22.53
C GLY A 333 2.85 -15.27 -23.98
N LYS A 334 1.75 -15.87 -24.45
CA LYS A 334 1.69 -16.65 -25.69
C LYS A 334 0.56 -16.15 -26.61
N GLY A 335 0.01 -17.05 -27.42
CA GLY A 335 -1.05 -16.76 -28.37
C GLY A 335 -0.61 -15.84 -29.52
N ILE A 336 -1.59 -15.33 -30.25
CA ILE A 336 -1.38 -14.39 -31.36
C ILE A 336 -0.84 -13.05 -30.84
N TYR A 337 -1.41 -12.56 -29.73
CA TYR A 337 -1.14 -11.20 -29.26
C TYR A 337 0.18 -11.04 -28.49
N LYS A 338 0.69 -12.10 -27.85
CA LYS A 338 1.93 -12.10 -27.05
C LYS A 338 2.05 -10.83 -26.17
N ILE A 339 0.98 -10.49 -25.44
CA ILE A 339 0.77 -9.17 -24.82
C ILE A 339 1.96 -8.73 -23.97
N SER A 340 2.53 -9.62 -23.16
CA SER A 340 3.71 -9.39 -22.31
C SER A 340 4.95 -8.87 -23.06
N SER A 341 5.06 -9.17 -24.36
CA SER A 341 6.21 -8.77 -25.17
C SER A 341 6.25 -7.27 -25.47
N TRP A 342 5.11 -6.56 -25.40
CA TRP A 342 5.01 -5.17 -25.85
C TRP A 342 4.26 -4.24 -24.92
N ALA A 343 3.22 -4.69 -24.21
CA ALA A 343 2.45 -3.83 -23.32
C ALA A 343 3.24 -3.55 -22.03
N ASP A 344 3.49 -2.29 -21.69
CA ASP A 344 4.11 -1.91 -20.41
C ASP A 344 3.18 -2.28 -19.24
N LEU A 345 1.88 -2.12 -19.46
CA LEU A 345 0.83 -2.29 -18.46
C LEU A 345 -0.29 -3.19 -18.98
N VAL A 346 -0.97 -3.89 -18.08
CA VAL A 346 -2.22 -4.61 -18.38
C VAL A 346 -3.27 -4.38 -17.30
N THR A 347 -4.53 -4.72 -17.57
CA THR A 347 -5.60 -4.73 -16.56
C THR A 347 -5.98 -6.15 -16.15
N ALA A 348 -6.31 -6.37 -14.89
CA ALA A 348 -6.76 -7.68 -14.38
C ALA A 348 -7.79 -7.56 -13.25
N HIS A 349 -8.81 -8.42 -13.28
CA HIS A 349 -9.72 -8.63 -12.17
C HIS A 349 -9.03 -9.39 -11.04
N THR A 350 -9.42 -9.10 -9.80
CA THR A 350 -8.96 -9.79 -8.60
C THR A 350 -9.87 -10.97 -8.22
N LEU A 351 -10.89 -11.26 -9.04
CA LEU A 351 -11.83 -12.38 -8.87
C LEU A 351 -11.12 -13.73 -8.62
N PRO A 352 -10.06 -14.13 -9.34
CA PRO A 352 -9.35 -15.39 -9.10
C PRO A 352 -8.43 -15.37 -7.86
N GLY A 353 -8.44 -14.29 -7.08
CA GLY A 353 -7.51 -14.06 -5.97
C GLY A 353 -6.09 -13.75 -6.43
N ARG A 354 -5.13 -13.83 -5.50
CA ARG A 354 -3.71 -13.45 -5.75
C ARG A 354 -3.03 -14.26 -6.85
N SER A 355 -3.54 -15.46 -7.17
CA SER A 355 -2.99 -16.31 -8.23
C SER A 355 -2.93 -15.60 -9.61
N ILE A 356 -3.77 -14.57 -9.82
CA ILE A 356 -3.73 -13.73 -11.02
C ILE A 356 -2.37 -13.04 -11.20
N LEU A 357 -1.79 -12.49 -10.12
CA LEU A 357 -0.50 -11.79 -10.16
C LEU A 357 0.63 -12.76 -10.46
N GLN A 358 0.60 -13.92 -9.80
CA GLN A 358 1.57 -14.99 -10.00
C GLN A 358 1.55 -15.50 -11.43
N GLY A 359 0.36 -15.71 -11.99
CA GLY A 359 0.16 -16.12 -13.38
C GLY A 359 0.68 -15.10 -14.38
N LEU A 360 0.36 -13.82 -14.18
CA LEU A 360 0.87 -12.74 -15.05
C LEU A 360 2.40 -12.63 -14.98
N LYS A 361 3.00 -12.72 -13.79
CA LYS A 361 4.46 -12.76 -13.64
C LYS A 361 5.07 -13.97 -14.33
N ALA A 362 4.49 -15.16 -14.18
CA ALA A 362 4.94 -16.37 -14.87
C ALA A 362 4.86 -16.23 -16.40
N GLY A 363 3.84 -15.52 -16.90
CA GLY A 363 3.67 -15.23 -18.32
C GLY A 363 4.79 -14.39 -18.95
N LEU A 364 5.61 -13.70 -18.15
CA LEU A 364 6.80 -12.98 -18.63
C LEU A 364 7.91 -13.94 -19.11
N GLY A 365 7.93 -15.18 -18.62
CA GLY A 365 8.91 -16.22 -18.96
C GLY A 365 10.34 -15.94 -18.49
N GLU A 366 11.25 -16.87 -18.75
CA GLU A 366 12.66 -16.80 -18.30
C GLU A 366 13.45 -15.63 -18.93
N GLY A 367 13.08 -15.20 -20.14
CA GLY A 367 13.62 -13.99 -20.80
C GLY A 367 12.90 -12.68 -20.43
N GLY A 368 11.96 -12.74 -19.47
CA GLY A 368 11.23 -11.60 -18.93
C GLY A 368 11.90 -10.97 -17.71
N ALA A 369 12.91 -11.62 -17.13
CA ALA A 369 13.73 -11.06 -16.06
C ALA A 369 14.38 -9.74 -16.53
N GLY A 370 13.92 -8.61 -15.98
CA GLY A 370 14.36 -7.26 -16.35
C GLY A 370 13.40 -6.49 -17.27
N LYS A 371 12.31 -7.09 -17.77
CA LYS A 371 11.25 -6.32 -18.43
C LYS A 371 10.35 -5.69 -17.38
N GLU A 372 10.46 -4.38 -17.21
CA GLU A 372 9.54 -3.63 -16.36
C GLU A 372 8.13 -3.72 -16.94
N ARG A 373 7.27 -4.44 -16.23
CA ARG A 373 5.85 -4.66 -16.56
C ARG A 373 5.02 -4.42 -15.30
N GLY A 374 3.79 -3.97 -15.48
CA GLY A 374 2.89 -3.76 -14.35
C GLY A 374 1.44 -4.09 -14.65
N VAL A 375 0.63 -4.16 -13.61
CA VAL A 375 -0.81 -4.39 -13.70
C VAL A 375 -1.61 -3.32 -12.97
N PHE A 376 -2.72 -2.91 -13.58
CA PHE A 376 -3.81 -2.21 -12.91
C PHE A 376 -4.88 -3.22 -12.49
N LEU A 377 -5.14 -3.31 -11.19
CA LEU A 377 -6.17 -4.21 -10.65
C LEU A 377 -7.54 -3.53 -10.66
N LEU A 378 -8.57 -4.23 -11.14
CA LEU A 378 -9.94 -3.69 -11.11
C LEU A 378 -10.55 -3.87 -9.72
N ALA A 379 -10.73 -2.75 -8.99
CA ALA A 379 -11.36 -2.72 -7.67
C ALA A 379 -12.74 -2.06 -7.67
N GLU A 380 -13.06 -1.23 -8.67
CA GLU A 380 -14.40 -0.70 -8.92
C GLU A 380 -14.62 -0.55 -10.44
N MET A 381 -15.88 -0.45 -10.87
CA MET A 381 -16.23 -0.25 -12.28
C MET A 381 -17.24 0.89 -12.45
N SER A 382 -17.17 1.58 -13.59
CA SER A 382 -18.12 2.65 -13.96
C SER A 382 -19.44 2.14 -14.53
N ALA A 383 -19.55 0.84 -14.80
CA ALA A 383 -20.73 0.24 -15.40
C ALA A 383 -21.87 0.14 -14.38
N SER A 384 -23.07 0.53 -14.79
CA SER A 384 -24.28 0.36 -13.96
C SER A 384 -24.55 -1.13 -13.67
N GLY A 385 -24.93 -1.45 -12.43
CA GLY A 385 -25.29 -2.81 -12.02
C GLY A 385 -24.12 -3.79 -11.86
N ASN A 386 -22.88 -3.31 -11.80
CA ASN A 386 -21.72 -4.17 -11.55
C ASN A 386 -21.80 -4.85 -10.16
N LEU A 387 -21.17 -6.02 -10.04
CA LEU A 387 -21.23 -6.87 -8.85
C LEU A 387 -20.07 -6.62 -7.86
N ILE A 388 -19.32 -5.53 -8.05
CA ILE A 388 -18.20 -5.21 -7.16
C ILE A 388 -18.77 -4.54 -5.91
N ASP A 389 -18.81 -5.30 -4.82
CA ASP A 389 -19.23 -4.83 -3.52
C ASP A 389 -18.05 -4.29 -2.68
N ALA A 390 -18.37 -3.80 -1.47
CA ALA A 390 -17.36 -3.30 -0.54
C ALA A 390 -16.32 -4.37 -0.14
N LYS A 391 -16.71 -5.65 -0.10
CA LYS A 391 -15.83 -6.74 0.31
C LYS A 391 -14.83 -7.09 -0.80
N TYR A 392 -15.28 -7.13 -2.04
CA TYR A 392 -14.44 -7.27 -3.21
C TYR A 392 -13.43 -6.11 -3.30
N LYS A 393 -13.87 -4.86 -3.07
CA LYS A 393 -12.99 -3.69 -3.00
C LYS A 393 -11.92 -3.84 -1.92
N GLU A 394 -12.30 -4.23 -0.71
CA GLU A 394 -11.37 -4.48 0.41
C GLU A 394 -10.32 -5.56 0.05
N ASN A 395 -10.77 -6.69 -0.51
CA ASN A 395 -9.88 -7.78 -0.91
C ASN A 395 -8.96 -7.38 -2.07
N SER A 396 -9.46 -6.59 -3.02
CA SER A 396 -8.66 -6.06 -4.13
C SER A 396 -7.55 -5.15 -3.63
N ASN A 397 -7.85 -4.28 -2.66
CA ASN A 397 -6.84 -3.42 -2.03
C ASN A 397 -5.78 -4.25 -1.29
N LYS A 398 -6.16 -5.33 -0.59
CA LYS A 398 -5.19 -6.25 0.03
C LYS A 398 -4.30 -6.94 -1.00
N ILE A 399 -4.87 -7.38 -2.13
CA ILE A 399 -4.06 -7.96 -3.22
C ILE A 399 -3.10 -6.91 -3.81
N ALA A 400 -3.54 -5.66 -3.95
CA ALA A 400 -2.75 -4.57 -4.50
C ALA A 400 -1.59 -4.12 -3.59
N THR A 401 -1.75 -4.24 -2.26
CA THR A 401 -0.84 -3.62 -1.28
C THR A 401 -0.11 -4.61 -0.38
N GLU A 402 -0.39 -5.91 -0.45
CA GLU A 402 0.21 -6.92 0.41
C GLU A 402 0.80 -8.08 -0.41
N GLY A 403 1.81 -8.75 0.17
CA GLY A 403 2.47 -9.92 -0.45
C GLY A 403 3.71 -9.60 -1.28
N ALA A 404 4.31 -10.66 -1.82
CA ALA A 404 5.54 -10.60 -2.59
C ALA A 404 5.38 -9.99 -4.01
N ASP A 405 4.14 -9.83 -4.49
CA ASP A 405 3.85 -9.43 -5.87
C ASP A 405 3.44 -7.97 -6.05
N VAL A 406 3.52 -7.17 -4.98
CA VAL A 406 3.13 -5.75 -4.98
C VAL A 406 4.03 -4.88 -5.86
N ASP A 407 5.25 -5.32 -6.12
CA ASP A 407 6.19 -4.70 -7.07
C ASP A 407 5.69 -4.77 -8.52
N PHE A 408 4.73 -5.65 -8.81
CA PHE A 408 4.10 -5.77 -10.12
C PHE A 408 2.82 -4.93 -10.23
N VAL A 409 2.23 -4.50 -9.12
CA VAL A 409 0.98 -3.73 -9.13
C VAL A 409 1.30 -2.25 -9.31
N ALA A 410 0.97 -1.69 -10.47
CA ALA A 410 1.22 -0.29 -10.77
C ALA A 410 0.11 0.64 -10.26
N GLY A 411 -1.11 0.11 -10.14
CA GLY A 411 -2.25 0.90 -9.72
C GLY A 411 -3.55 0.10 -9.67
N VAL A 412 -4.63 0.84 -9.52
CA VAL A 412 -6.00 0.31 -9.36
C VAL A 412 -6.93 1.04 -10.32
N VAL A 413 -7.79 0.29 -11.01
CA VAL A 413 -8.93 0.85 -11.72
C VAL A 413 -10.07 1.04 -10.71
N CYS A 414 -10.42 2.30 -10.44
CA CYS A 414 -11.49 2.64 -9.52
C CYS A 414 -12.12 4.02 -9.78
N GLN A 415 -13.23 4.29 -9.09
CA GLN A 415 -14.08 5.48 -9.22
C GLN A 415 -14.08 6.33 -7.94
N SER A 416 -13.64 5.79 -6.80
CA SER A 416 -13.68 6.45 -5.50
C SER A 416 -12.28 6.85 -5.02
N SER A 417 -12.17 8.01 -4.38
CA SER A 417 -10.91 8.56 -3.87
C SER A 417 -10.33 7.74 -2.71
N ASP A 418 -11.18 7.00 -1.99
CA ASP A 418 -10.83 6.21 -0.82
C ASP A 418 -10.56 4.72 -1.13
N ALA A 419 -10.45 4.35 -2.42
CA ALA A 419 -10.34 2.95 -2.80
C ALA A 419 -9.07 2.25 -2.29
N PHE A 420 -7.99 3.01 -2.11
CA PHE A 420 -6.75 2.57 -1.51
C PHE A 420 -6.04 3.76 -0.85
N ALA A 421 -5.24 3.46 0.18
CA ALA A 421 -4.53 4.46 0.97
C ALA A 421 -3.08 4.68 0.51
N PHE A 422 -2.44 3.66 -0.08
CA PHE A 422 -1.01 3.66 -0.38
C PHE A 422 -0.68 4.64 -1.54
N PRO A 423 0.12 5.70 -1.32
CA PRO A 423 0.32 6.74 -2.34
C PRO A 423 1.15 6.29 -3.55
N GLY A 424 1.92 5.21 -3.41
CA GLY A 424 2.75 4.64 -4.47
C GLY A 424 1.97 3.91 -5.57
N LEU A 425 0.64 3.77 -5.45
CA LEU A 425 -0.25 3.24 -6.49
C LEU A 425 -0.93 4.38 -7.25
N LEU A 426 -1.18 4.17 -8.54
CA LEU A 426 -1.96 5.07 -9.39
C LEU A 426 -3.44 4.69 -9.41
N GLN A 427 -4.33 5.68 -9.37
CA GLN A 427 -5.75 5.51 -9.69
C GLN A 427 -6.00 5.78 -11.18
N LEU A 428 -6.47 4.76 -11.89
CA LEU A 428 -6.94 4.87 -13.27
C LEU A 428 -8.47 4.93 -13.28
N THR A 429 -9.05 6.02 -13.78
CA THR A 429 -10.50 6.25 -13.74
C THR A 429 -11.08 6.34 -15.16
N PRO A 430 -11.78 5.30 -15.64
CA PRO A 430 -12.57 5.36 -16.86
C PRO A 430 -13.90 6.09 -16.65
N GLY A 431 -14.57 6.41 -17.76
CA GLY A 431 -15.82 7.17 -17.75
C GLY A 431 -15.60 8.68 -17.70
N VAL A 432 -14.57 9.18 -18.36
CA VAL A 432 -14.28 10.62 -18.41
C VAL A 432 -14.79 11.21 -19.73
N LYS A 433 -15.63 12.25 -19.65
CA LYS A 433 -16.07 13.04 -20.80
C LYS A 433 -16.39 14.48 -20.38
N ILE A 434 -16.15 15.45 -21.26
CA ILE A 434 -16.47 16.86 -21.00
C ILE A 434 -17.97 17.05 -20.76
N ASP A 435 -18.80 16.47 -21.63
CA ASP A 435 -20.25 16.43 -21.41
C ASP A 435 -20.60 15.25 -20.51
N GLU A 436 -21.14 15.55 -19.32
CA GLU A 436 -21.62 14.53 -18.39
C GLU A 436 -22.85 13.80 -18.93
N GLY A 437 -23.04 12.53 -18.55
CA GLY A 437 -24.21 11.74 -19.01
C GLY A 437 -24.00 10.22 -18.94
N VAL A 438 -24.96 9.46 -19.47
CA VAL A 438 -24.92 7.99 -19.57
C VAL A 438 -25.13 7.60 -21.03
N ASP A 439 -24.36 6.63 -21.55
CA ASP A 439 -24.60 6.11 -22.90
C ASP A 439 -25.71 5.04 -22.96
N GLN A 440 -26.02 4.57 -24.17
CA GLN A 440 -27.06 3.56 -24.40
C GLN A 440 -26.74 2.17 -23.80
N LEU A 441 -25.48 1.92 -23.40
CA LEU A 441 -25.01 0.63 -22.88
C LEU A 441 -24.59 0.72 -21.39
N GLY A 442 -25.03 1.78 -20.69
CA GLY A 442 -24.86 1.91 -19.24
C GLY A 442 -23.51 2.46 -18.77
N GLN A 443 -22.66 2.99 -19.66
CA GLN A 443 -21.44 3.70 -19.29
C GLN A 443 -21.77 5.09 -18.76
N GLN A 444 -21.33 5.39 -17.54
CA GLN A 444 -21.48 6.70 -16.90
C GLN A 444 -20.27 7.60 -17.19
N TYR A 445 -20.53 8.90 -17.40
CA TYR A 445 -19.52 9.91 -17.69
C TYR A 445 -19.51 11.04 -16.67
N GLN A 446 -18.30 11.42 -16.25
CA GLN A 446 -18.02 12.53 -15.37
C GLN A 446 -16.99 13.47 -16.00
N SER A 447 -17.07 14.76 -15.66
CA SER A 447 -16.13 15.78 -16.13
C SER A 447 -14.69 15.55 -15.63
N PRO A 448 -13.66 16.00 -16.38
CA PRO A 448 -12.25 15.92 -15.96
C PRO A 448 -12.00 16.47 -14.54
N GLU A 449 -12.63 17.60 -14.19
CA GLU A 449 -12.47 18.24 -12.90
C GLU A 449 -13.09 17.39 -11.79
N HIS A 450 -14.29 16.84 -12.00
CA HIS A 450 -14.96 16.01 -11.01
C HIS A 450 -14.16 14.74 -10.73
N VAL A 451 -13.67 14.04 -11.77
CA VAL A 451 -12.92 12.80 -11.56
C VAL A 451 -11.60 13.03 -10.85
N VAL A 452 -10.90 14.14 -11.12
CA VAL A 452 -9.64 14.44 -10.44
C VAL A 452 -9.87 14.98 -9.04
N LYS A 453 -10.72 16.01 -8.86
CA LYS A 453 -10.88 16.72 -7.59
C LYS A 453 -11.70 15.95 -6.57
N GLU A 454 -12.83 15.39 -6.99
CA GLU A 454 -13.78 14.72 -6.08
C GLU A 454 -13.52 13.22 -5.99
N ARG A 455 -13.19 12.58 -7.12
CA ARG A 455 -12.95 11.14 -7.19
C ARG A 455 -11.50 10.73 -7.02
N GLY A 456 -10.58 11.68 -6.93
CA GLY A 456 -9.17 11.41 -6.65
C GLY A 456 -8.44 10.69 -7.79
N ALA A 457 -8.92 10.79 -9.04
CA ALA A 457 -8.28 10.17 -10.19
C ALA A 457 -6.85 10.69 -10.37
N ASP A 458 -5.92 9.79 -10.62
CA ASP A 458 -4.55 10.16 -11.02
C ASP A 458 -4.44 10.20 -12.53
N ILE A 459 -5.12 9.30 -13.23
CA ILE A 459 -5.18 9.26 -14.69
C ILE A 459 -6.64 9.13 -15.14
N GLY A 460 -7.08 10.06 -15.97
CA GLY A 460 -8.41 10.01 -16.60
C GLY A 460 -8.37 9.25 -17.91
N VAL A 461 -9.25 8.24 -18.10
CA VAL A 461 -9.34 7.48 -19.35
C VAL A 461 -10.46 8.01 -20.22
N VAL A 462 -10.09 8.49 -21.42
CA VAL A 462 -11.00 9.09 -22.39
C VAL A 462 -10.93 8.33 -23.70
N GLY A 463 -12.07 7.83 -24.19
CA GLY A 463 -12.18 7.17 -25.49
C GLY A 463 -12.96 8.04 -26.49
N ARG A 464 -14.27 7.77 -26.60
CA ARG A 464 -15.18 8.43 -27.55
C ARG A 464 -15.14 9.97 -27.55
N GLY A 465 -14.83 10.60 -26.42
CA GLY A 465 -14.68 12.06 -26.34
C GLY A 465 -13.55 12.62 -27.22
N ILE A 466 -12.51 11.81 -27.50
CA ILE A 466 -11.41 12.15 -28.40
C ILE A 466 -11.62 11.52 -29.77
N LEU A 467 -11.95 10.22 -29.82
CA LEU A 467 -12.04 9.47 -31.07
C LEU A 467 -13.14 9.96 -32.02
N LYS A 468 -14.23 10.55 -31.49
CA LYS A 468 -15.34 11.09 -32.30
C LYS A 468 -15.24 12.59 -32.54
N ALA A 469 -14.18 13.25 -32.05
CA ALA A 469 -13.99 14.67 -32.27
C ALA A 469 -13.55 14.95 -33.71
N ALA A 470 -13.93 16.11 -34.24
CA ALA A 470 -13.48 16.53 -35.57
C ALA A 470 -11.95 16.66 -35.68
N SER A 471 -11.30 17.03 -34.56
CA SER A 471 -9.85 17.00 -34.40
C SER A 471 -9.50 16.22 -33.13
N PRO A 472 -9.11 14.94 -33.25
CA PRO A 472 -8.67 14.14 -32.10
C PRO A 472 -7.50 14.80 -31.35
N GLU A 473 -6.58 15.44 -32.06
CA GLU A 473 -5.44 16.15 -31.49
C GLU A 473 -5.88 17.29 -30.56
N GLN A 474 -6.74 18.19 -31.04
CA GLN A 474 -7.24 19.32 -30.25
C GLN A 474 -8.10 18.85 -29.07
N ALA A 475 -8.87 17.78 -29.26
CA ALA A 475 -9.63 17.16 -28.17
C ALA A 475 -8.70 16.60 -27.09
N ALA A 476 -7.67 15.81 -27.48
CA ALA A 476 -6.69 15.28 -26.53
C ALA A 476 -5.96 16.39 -25.77
N GLN A 477 -5.57 17.47 -26.46
CA GLN A 477 -4.98 18.65 -25.85
C GLN A 477 -5.89 19.25 -24.77
N THR A 478 -7.19 19.44 -25.10
CA THR A 478 -8.20 19.98 -24.19
C THR A 478 -8.40 19.11 -22.95
N TYR A 479 -8.51 17.79 -23.11
CA TYR A 479 -8.63 16.87 -21.99
C TYR A 479 -7.38 16.88 -21.11
N ARG A 480 -6.19 16.91 -21.72
CA ARG A 480 -4.91 17.01 -21.02
C ARG A 480 -4.86 18.28 -20.16
N ASP A 481 -5.20 19.43 -20.73
CA ASP A 481 -5.16 20.71 -20.02
C ASP A 481 -6.11 20.73 -18.82
N ARG A 482 -7.35 20.22 -19.00
CA ARG A 482 -8.35 20.18 -17.92
C ARG A 482 -7.99 19.19 -16.81
N LEU A 483 -7.54 17.99 -17.16
CA LEU A 483 -7.10 16.99 -16.19
C LEU A 483 -5.88 17.47 -15.40
N TRP A 484 -4.93 18.14 -16.06
CA TRP A 484 -3.72 18.63 -15.43
C TRP A 484 -4.00 19.82 -14.51
N ALA A 485 -4.77 20.81 -14.98
CA ALA A 485 -5.19 21.94 -14.15
C ALA A 485 -5.98 21.48 -12.92
N ALA A 486 -6.87 20.49 -13.09
CA ALA A 486 -7.60 19.91 -11.97
C ALA A 486 -6.69 19.22 -10.95
N TYR A 487 -5.59 18.60 -11.39
CA TYR A 487 -4.58 18.01 -10.50
C TYR A 487 -3.81 19.11 -9.75
N GLN A 488 -3.37 20.16 -10.43
CA GLN A 488 -2.67 21.28 -9.81
C GLN A 488 -3.52 21.94 -8.71
N ASP A 489 -4.80 22.19 -9.01
CA ASP A 489 -5.77 22.72 -8.05
C ASP A 489 -6.00 21.78 -6.85
N ARG A 490 -5.94 20.46 -7.07
CA ARG A 490 -6.16 19.47 -6.01
C ARG A 490 -5.00 19.42 -5.02
N VAL A 491 -3.76 19.49 -5.53
CA VAL A 491 -2.54 19.41 -4.72
C VAL A 491 -2.18 20.75 -4.06
N ALA A 492 -2.66 21.87 -4.60
CA ALA A 492 -2.46 23.20 -3.99
C ALA A 492 -3.33 23.46 -2.74
N LYS A 493 -4.28 22.58 -2.43
CA LYS A 493 -5.18 22.65 -1.27
C LYS A 493 -4.74 21.67 -0.18
#